data_AF-A0A3M9ZQZ7-F1
#
_entry.id   AF-A0A3M9ZQZ7-F1
#
_cell.length_a   1.000
_cell.length_b   1.000
_cell.length_c   1.000
_cell.angle_alpha   90.00
_cell.angle_beta   90.00
_cell.angle_gamma   90.00
#
_symmetry.space_group_name_H-M   'P 1'
#
loop_
_entity.id
_entity.type
_entity.pdbx_description
1 polymer ?
#
loop_
_entity_poly.entity_id
_entity_poly.type
_entity_poly.pdbx_seq_one_letter_code
_entity_poly.pdbx_strand_id
1 'polypeptide(L)'
;FELLDMLTPTSSHATWCKLRDELVRLKNRTAGLVGPECDLVRMDILNSVKTGAELEPILHAECARFVEGHGSALLDFGHYLEDVMRRVSDGAKGGEAIRRYIVDMARFGSRADDGLVLQVMMAVYVEPGLHMDACAACEEILGFEGEDRVRMLGSTLVEDVLDGLLARMSRTYDAGRDDTQVRVCVGILKRRARSLGIGQETGDGTLLQQASRLLGNIRARRRLKTAAEIDAWIGSRYPLSYEFLNLGSQKIGGMLDASAQLVKNVSFQMTCDELARDRRMQCAQEGALDEIEFLVARMHKAGIGTGQAFKDWKEAMRDKSLWSTLPEIRIYLRLRIAGHDVEVHAPIGGGGNVDLRVGDCDIEVLSPDDGTLFLSRQQIDDEALARRALGKIMTKRQLGSVENRATVLVMDCSHVLFGNPRLREDLASRITEEPRLAGVFLALFGGDCYQAHFVKNPAAATPVPDGTVKMIAGALEKRL
;
A
#
# COMPACT_ATOMS: atom_id res chain seq x y z
N PHE A 1 -17.48 26.00 -30.16
CA PHE A 1 -16.91 27.18 -30.83
C PHE A 1 -16.37 28.14 -29.79
N GLU A 2 -17.20 28.74 -28.92
CA GLU A 2 -16.75 29.65 -27.84
C GLU A 2 -15.49 29.20 -27.04
N LEU A 3 -15.36 27.90 -26.75
CA LEU A 3 -14.19 27.32 -26.06
C LEU A 3 -12.88 27.30 -26.87
N LEU A 4 -12.95 27.39 -28.20
CA LEU A 4 -11.80 27.56 -29.11
C LEU A 4 -11.51 29.04 -29.34
N ASP A 5 -12.55 29.88 -29.37
CA ASP A 5 -12.41 31.34 -29.55
C ASP A 5 -11.71 32.03 -28.35
N MET A 6 -11.60 31.34 -27.21
CA MET A 6 -10.81 31.74 -26.04
C MET A 6 -9.32 31.33 -26.10
N LEU A 7 -8.85 30.65 -27.14
CA LEU A 7 -7.47 30.13 -27.21
C LEU A 7 -6.59 30.91 -28.18
N THR A 8 -5.76 31.79 -27.62
CA THR A 8 -4.56 32.33 -28.29
C THR A 8 -3.37 31.37 -28.15
N PRO A 9 -2.31 31.51 -28.97
CA PRO A 9 -1.02 30.84 -28.75
C PRO A 9 -0.34 31.16 -27.41
N THR A 10 -0.84 32.14 -26.66
CA THR A 10 -0.37 32.54 -25.31
C THR A 10 -1.26 32.00 -24.17
N SER A 11 -2.17 31.07 -24.46
CA SER A 11 -3.12 30.55 -23.47
C SER A 11 -2.46 29.66 -22.42
N SER A 12 -2.88 29.80 -21.16
CA SER A 12 -2.33 29.02 -20.05
C SER A 12 -2.59 27.52 -20.19
N HIS A 13 -1.70 26.70 -19.63
CA HIS A 13 -1.88 25.24 -19.53
C HIS A 13 -3.21 24.85 -18.85
N ALA A 14 -3.70 25.63 -17.89
CA ALA A 14 -5.02 25.40 -17.27
C ALA A 14 -6.17 25.60 -18.28
N THR A 15 -6.06 26.56 -19.19
CA THR A 15 -7.00 26.77 -20.30
C THR A 15 -6.97 25.58 -21.27
N TRP A 16 -5.78 25.11 -21.63
CA TRP A 16 -5.59 23.96 -22.53
C TRP A 16 -6.11 22.63 -21.94
N CYS A 17 -5.80 22.33 -20.66
CA CYS A 17 -6.40 21.18 -19.97
C CYS A 17 -7.92 21.28 -19.94
N LYS A 18 -8.48 22.45 -19.61
CA LYS A 18 -9.94 22.64 -19.58
C LYS A 18 -10.59 22.43 -20.95
N LEU A 19 -9.95 22.83 -22.05
CA LEU A 19 -10.43 22.46 -23.39
C LEU A 19 -10.34 20.94 -23.62
N ARG A 20 -9.17 20.35 -23.38
CA ARG A 20 -8.91 18.91 -23.61
C ARG A 20 -9.95 18.05 -22.90
N ASP A 21 -10.15 18.29 -21.61
CA ASP A 21 -11.02 17.48 -20.75
C ASP A 21 -12.49 17.63 -21.16
N GLU A 22 -12.91 18.82 -21.59
CA GLU A 22 -14.25 19.08 -22.09
C GLU A 22 -14.48 18.49 -23.50
N LEU A 23 -13.48 18.48 -24.38
CA LEU A 23 -13.54 17.77 -25.66
C LEU A 23 -13.60 16.25 -25.47
N VAL A 24 -12.88 15.70 -24.49
CA VAL A 24 -12.98 14.29 -24.07
C VAL A 24 -14.38 13.99 -23.55
N ARG A 25 -14.94 14.85 -22.68
CA ARG A 25 -16.32 14.72 -22.17
C ARG A 25 -17.37 14.71 -23.29
N LEU A 26 -17.16 15.52 -24.33
CA LEU A 26 -17.99 15.60 -25.53
C LEU A 26 -17.72 14.48 -26.56
N LYS A 27 -16.82 13.52 -26.26
CA LYS A 27 -16.37 12.45 -27.18
C LYS A 27 -15.86 12.97 -28.53
N ASN A 28 -15.35 14.20 -28.57
CA ASN A 28 -14.91 14.83 -29.80
C ASN A 28 -13.52 14.31 -30.22
N ARG A 29 -13.40 13.80 -31.44
CA ARG A 29 -12.12 13.28 -32.01
C ARG A 29 -11.00 14.33 -32.01
N THR A 30 -11.33 15.62 -32.04
CA THR A 30 -10.35 16.72 -31.93
C THR A 30 -9.59 16.73 -30.60
N ALA A 31 -10.08 16.07 -29.54
CA ALA A 31 -9.37 15.96 -28.26
C ALA A 31 -7.94 15.40 -28.41
N GLY A 32 -7.74 14.43 -29.32
CA GLY A 32 -6.42 13.85 -29.61
C GLY A 32 -5.44 14.79 -30.33
N LEU A 33 -5.93 15.89 -30.90
CA LEU A 33 -5.10 16.95 -31.50
C LEU A 33 -4.75 18.05 -30.48
N VAL A 34 -5.54 18.19 -29.42
CA VAL A 34 -5.33 19.19 -28.35
C VAL A 34 -4.36 18.70 -27.27
N GLY A 35 -4.23 17.37 -27.09
CA GLY A 35 -3.24 16.76 -26.19
C GLY A 35 -1.81 17.25 -26.45
N PRO A 36 -1.25 17.06 -27.66
CA PRO A 36 0.12 17.48 -27.97
C PRO A 36 0.41 18.97 -27.75
N GLU A 37 -0.52 19.87 -28.12
CA GLU A 37 -0.38 21.32 -27.88
C GLU A 37 -0.43 21.65 -26.38
N CYS A 38 -1.31 20.99 -25.62
CA CYS A 38 -1.38 21.11 -24.17
C CYS A 38 -0.08 20.62 -23.49
N ASP A 39 0.53 19.56 -24.01
CA ASP A 39 1.81 19.04 -23.54
C ASP A 39 2.98 19.96 -23.92
N LEU A 40 3.00 20.53 -25.12
CA LEU A 40 4.01 21.53 -25.53
C LEU A 40 3.96 22.77 -24.63
N VAL A 41 2.78 23.35 -24.39
CA VAL A 41 2.61 24.49 -23.47
C VAL A 41 2.97 24.10 -22.03
N ARG A 42 2.75 22.84 -21.61
CA ARG A 42 3.25 22.32 -20.34
C ARG A 42 4.79 22.28 -20.30
N MET A 43 5.45 21.87 -21.39
CA MET A 43 6.91 21.84 -21.46
C MET A 43 7.49 23.25 -21.39
N ASP A 44 6.96 24.20 -22.15
CA ASP A 44 7.46 25.59 -22.18
C ASP A 44 7.29 26.27 -20.83
N ILE A 45 6.18 26.02 -20.11
CA ILE A 45 6.01 26.48 -18.74
C ILE A 45 7.09 25.89 -17.83
N LEU A 46 7.29 24.57 -17.81
CA LEU A 46 8.29 23.93 -16.94
C LEU A 46 9.73 24.39 -17.26
N ASN A 47 10.08 24.48 -18.54
CA ASN A 47 11.37 25.00 -19.01
C ASN A 47 11.59 26.47 -18.65
N SER A 48 10.52 27.26 -18.46
CA SER A 48 10.60 28.67 -18.09
C SER A 48 10.87 28.91 -16.58
N VAL A 49 10.61 27.91 -15.73
CA VAL A 49 10.80 27.97 -14.27
C VAL A 49 12.29 28.04 -13.93
N LYS A 50 12.72 29.11 -13.26
CA LYS A 50 14.14 29.43 -12.98
C LYS A 50 14.46 29.57 -11.50
N THR A 51 13.45 29.66 -10.64
CA THR A 51 13.58 29.83 -9.19
C THR A 51 12.64 28.92 -8.42
N GLY A 52 13.02 28.55 -7.20
CA GLY A 52 12.16 27.74 -6.31
C GLY A 52 10.80 28.38 -6.00
N ALA A 53 10.69 29.71 -6.05
CA ALA A 53 9.43 30.44 -5.83
C ALA A 53 8.46 30.35 -7.03
N GLU A 54 8.96 30.14 -8.24
CA GLU A 54 8.13 29.82 -9.42
C GLU A 54 7.73 28.34 -9.42
N LEU A 55 8.57 27.47 -8.86
CA LEU A 55 8.33 26.02 -8.75
C LEU A 55 7.33 25.66 -7.63
N GLU A 56 7.36 26.35 -6.49
CA GLU A 56 6.50 26.11 -5.32
C GLU A 56 5.01 26.00 -5.66
N PRO A 57 4.36 26.98 -6.34
CA PRO A 57 2.92 26.90 -6.64
C PRO A 57 2.57 25.77 -7.63
N ILE A 58 3.51 25.38 -8.50
CA ILE A 58 3.34 24.25 -9.42
C ILE A 58 3.39 22.94 -8.61
N LEU A 59 4.41 22.76 -7.78
CA LEU A 59 4.58 21.60 -6.92
C LEU A 59 3.40 21.45 -5.95
N HIS A 60 2.92 22.56 -5.36
CA HIS A 60 1.74 22.58 -4.51
C HIS A 60 0.47 22.12 -5.26
N ALA A 61 0.23 22.63 -6.47
CA ALA A 61 -0.93 22.24 -7.26
C ALA A 61 -0.91 20.74 -7.67
N GLU A 62 0.26 20.18 -7.97
CA GLU A 62 0.40 18.75 -8.26
C GLU A 62 0.27 17.88 -6.99
N CYS A 63 0.81 18.31 -5.85
CA CYS A 63 0.63 17.62 -4.56
C CYS A 63 -0.84 17.66 -4.09
N ALA A 64 -1.55 18.78 -4.27
CA ALA A 64 -2.96 18.91 -3.90
C ALA A 64 -3.85 17.94 -4.69
N ARG A 65 -3.64 17.84 -6.02
CA ARG A 65 -4.32 16.83 -6.88
C ARG A 65 -4.06 15.40 -6.42
N PHE A 66 -2.87 15.11 -5.89
CA PHE A 66 -2.55 13.79 -5.35
C PHE A 66 -3.33 13.51 -4.05
N VAL A 67 -3.36 14.45 -3.11
CA VAL A 67 -4.09 14.32 -1.84
C VAL A 67 -5.61 14.15 -2.07
N GLU A 68 -6.16 14.83 -3.07
CA GLU A 68 -7.57 14.67 -3.49
C GLU A 68 -7.83 13.37 -4.31
N GLY A 69 -6.77 12.73 -4.82
CA GLY A 69 -6.83 11.68 -5.86
C GLY A 69 -6.92 10.22 -5.39
N HIS A 70 -6.86 9.96 -4.08
CA HIS A 70 -6.71 8.64 -3.42
C HIS A 70 -5.27 8.05 -3.50
N GLY A 71 -4.75 7.60 -2.35
CA GLY A 71 -3.31 7.35 -2.12
C GLY A 71 -2.68 6.08 -2.74
N SER A 72 -3.32 5.39 -3.69
CA SER A 72 -2.79 4.14 -4.27
C SER A 72 -1.77 4.35 -5.40
N ALA A 73 -1.05 5.48 -5.40
CA ALA A 73 -0.24 5.94 -6.53
C ALA A 73 1.05 6.70 -6.12
N LEU A 74 1.56 6.51 -4.89
CA LEU A 74 2.73 7.25 -4.38
C LEU A 74 3.98 7.08 -5.25
N LEU A 75 4.28 5.86 -5.72
CA LEU A 75 5.44 5.60 -6.60
C LEU A 75 5.28 6.28 -7.95
N ASP A 76 4.08 6.30 -8.48
CA ASP A 76 3.74 6.88 -9.78
C ASP A 76 3.76 8.40 -9.72
N PHE A 77 3.34 8.99 -8.60
CA PHE A 77 3.54 10.40 -8.27
C PHE A 77 5.03 10.74 -8.12
N GLY A 78 5.84 9.86 -7.55
CA GLY A 78 7.30 9.97 -7.53
C GLY A 78 7.90 10.06 -8.94
N HIS A 79 7.63 9.07 -9.79
CA HIS A 79 8.09 9.08 -11.19
C HIS A 79 7.57 10.28 -11.98
N TYR A 80 6.32 10.71 -11.74
CA TYR A 80 5.73 11.91 -12.34
C TYR A 80 6.46 13.18 -11.90
N LEU A 81 6.76 13.33 -10.60
CA LEU A 81 7.55 14.44 -10.09
C LEU A 81 8.97 14.41 -10.64
N GLU A 82 9.63 13.25 -10.73
CA GLU A 82 10.93 13.14 -11.43
C GLU A 82 10.82 13.66 -12.86
N ASP A 83 9.81 13.23 -13.62
CA ASP A 83 9.62 13.68 -15.00
C ASP A 83 9.34 15.18 -15.11
N VAL A 84 8.63 15.78 -14.16
CA VAL A 84 8.44 17.22 -14.07
C VAL A 84 9.75 17.93 -13.69
N MET A 85 10.51 17.42 -12.70
CA MET A 85 11.80 18.01 -12.26
C MET A 85 12.88 17.91 -13.34
N ARG A 86 12.90 16.85 -14.16
CA ARG A 86 13.79 16.73 -15.35
C ARG A 86 13.59 17.86 -16.35
N ARG A 87 12.42 18.51 -16.33
CA ARG A 87 11.97 19.54 -17.29
C ARG A 87 11.95 20.95 -16.68
N VAL A 88 12.52 21.10 -15.47
CA VAL A 88 12.68 22.37 -14.73
C VAL A 88 14.17 22.71 -14.66
N SER A 89 14.51 24.01 -14.65
CA SER A 89 15.91 24.45 -14.56
C SER A 89 16.55 24.07 -13.21
N ASP A 90 17.83 23.71 -13.20
CA ASP A 90 18.53 23.32 -11.96
C ASP A 90 18.56 24.45 -10.92
N GLY A 91 18.59 25.72 -11.36
CA GLY A 91 18.50 26.88 -10.47
C GLY A 91 17.15 27.05 -9.75
N ALA A 92 16.11 26.31 -10.19
CA ALA A 92 14.81 26.27 -9.52
C ALA A 92 14.65 25.09 -8.57
N LYS A 93 15.54 24.09 -8.62
CA LYS A 93 15.45 22.88 -7.81
C LYS A 93 15.99 23.19 -6.42
N GLY A 94 15.14 23.03 -5.41
CA GLY A 94 15.50 23.34 -4.03
C GLY A 94 15.51 24.83 -3.71
N GLY A 95 16.45 25.24 -2.84
CA GLY A 95 16.45 26.59 -2.25
C GLY A 95 15.33 26.81 -1.22
N GLU A 96 15.27 28.02 -0.69
CA GLU A 96 14.51 28.37 0.52
C GLU A 96 13.00 28.11 0.44
N ALA A 97 12.35 28.54 -0.67
CA ALA A 97 10.90 28.42 -0.84
C ALA A 97 10.44 26.95 -0.85
N ILE A 98 11.11 26.13 -1.69
CA ILE A 98 10.86 24.70 -1.80
C ILE A 98 11.20 23.96 -0.50
N ARG A 99 12.25 24.37 0.22
CA ARG A 99 12.60 23.78 1.52
C ARG A 99 11.51 24.01 2.54
N ARG A 100 11.03 25.26 2.69
CA ARG A 100 9.91 25.59 3.58
C ARG A 100 8.65 24.83 3.20
N TYR A 101 8.30 24.77 1.92
CA TYR A 101 7.14 24.03 1.44
C TYR A 101 7.19 22.55 1.85
N ILE A 102 8.32 21.87 1.61
CA ILE A 102 8.53 20.46 1.98
C ILE A 102 8.51 20.25 3.50
N VAL A 103 9.13 21.15 4.26
CA VAL A 103 9.12 21.12 5.73
C VAL A 103 7.70 21.32 6.26
N ASP A 104 6.93 22.26 5.71
CA ASP A 104 5.55 22.51 6.10
C ASP A 104 4.60 21.35 5.70
N MET A 105 4.90 20.61 4.62
CA MET A 105 4.21 19.34 4.32
C MET A 105 4.43 18.25 5.40
N ALA A 106 5.59 18.24 6.09
CA ALA A 106 5.88 17.25 7.12
C ALA A 106 5.17 17.51 8.47
N ARG A 107 4.56 18.68 8.66
CA ARG A 107 3.83 19.06 9.89
C ARG A 107 2.55 18.26 10.09
N PHE A 108 2.04 18.21 11.31
CA PHE A 108 0.81 17.50 11.65
C PHE A 108 -0.45 18.06 10.95
N GLY A 109 -0.50 19.37 10.73
CA GLY A 109 -1.65 20.04 10.09
C GLY A 109 -1.73 19.94 8.55
N SER A 110 -0.73 19.37 7.87
CA SER A 110 -0.55 19.50 6.41
C SER A 110 -1.53 18.69 5.54
N ARG A 111 -2.23 17.71 6.13
CA ARG A 111 -2.96 16.62 5.43
C ARG A 111 -2.09 15.69 4.56
N ALA A 112 -0.79 15.91 4.46
CA ALA A 112 0.13 15.04 3.72
C ALA A 112 0.67 13.91 4.62
N ASP A 113 0.70 12.69 4.10
CA ASP A 113 1.39 11.56 4.72
C ASP A 113 2.91 11.59 4.46
N ASP A 114 3.67 10.82 5.24
CA ASP A 114 5.14 10.77 5.14
C ASP A 114 5.62 10.21 3.80
N GLY A 115 4.84 9.35 3.14
CA GLY A 115 5.16 8.80 1.83
C GLY A 115 5.11 9.86 0.75
N LEU A 116 4.11 10.75 0.78
CA LEU A 116 4.02 11.89 -0.13
C LEU A 116 5.23 12.82 0.03
N VAL A 117 5.61 13.15 1.27
CA VAL A 117 6.78 14.01 1.53
C VAL A 117 8.08 13.34 1.06
N LEU A 118 8.24 12.03 1.30
CA LEU A 118 9.39 11.27 0.83
C LEU A 118 9.53 11.33 -0.70
N GLN A 119 8.45 11.14 -1.47
CA GLN A 119 8.49 11.19 -2.93
C GLN A 119 8.87 12.59 -3.45
N VAL A 120 8.36 13.65 -2.83
CA VAL A 120 8.78 15.03 -3.15
C VAL A 120 10.26 15.23 -2.85
N MET A 121 10.75 14.82 -1.67
CA MET A 121 12.17 14.97 -1.31
C MET A 121 13.09 14.17 -2.22
N MET A 122 12.69 12.97 -2.64
CA MET A 122 13.45 12.17 -3.61
C MET A 122 13.56 12.87 -4.96
N ALA A 123 12.43 13.27 -5.56
CA ALA A 123 12.42 13.88 -6.89
C ALA A 123 13.05 15.29 -6.94
N VAL A 124 12.89 16.10 -5.88
CA VAL A 124 13.39 17.48 -5.81
C VAL A 124 14.86 17.57 -5.41
N TYR A 125 15.32 16.73 -4.48
CA TYR A 125 16.67 16.84 -3.92
C TYR A 125 17.58 15.64 -4.19
N VAL A 126 17.11 14.40 -3.99
CA VAL A 126 17.98 13.22 -4.03
C VAL A 126 18.35 12.85 -5.46
N GLU A 127 17.37 12.79 -6.37
CA GLU A 127 17.60 12.46 -7.78
C GLU A 127 18.43 13.53 -8.53
N PRO A 128 18.23 14.86 -8.30
CA PRO A 128 19.11 15.89 -8.86
C PRO A 128 20.48 16.05 -8.17
N GLY A 129 20.77 15.30 -7.09
CA GLY A 129 22.05 15.36 -6.39
C GLY A 129 22.23 16.52 -5.39
N LEU A 130 21.14 17.23 -5.04
CA LEU A 130 21.11 18.32 -4.06
C LEU A 130 21.08 17.80 -2.60
N HIS A 131 22.03 16.92 -2.29
CA HIS A 131 22.07 16.18 -1.02
C HIS A 131 22.13 17.07 0.23
N MET A 132 22.74 18.26 0.12
CA MET A 132 22.86 19.21 1.23
C MET A 132 21.52 19.86 1.59
N ASP A 133 20.70 20.20 0.60
CA ASP A 133 19.37 20.76 0.83
C ASP A 133 18.39 19.71 1.41
N ALA A 134 18.49 18.45 0.97
CA ALA A 134 17.79 17.33 1.62
C ALA A 134 18.20 17.18 3.10
N CYS A 135 19.50 17.28 3.41
CA CYS A 135 20.00 17.26 4.78
C CYS A 135 19.46 18.44 5.61
N ALA A 136 19.43 19.66 5.05
CA ALA A 136 18.89 20.84 5.71
C ALA A 136 17.39 20.71 6.01
N ALA A 137 16.60 20.20 5.05
CA ALA A 137 15.19 19.89 5.26
C ALA A 137 15.00 18.84 6.38
N CYS A 138 15.81 17.78 6.40
CA CYS A 138 15.81 16.80 7.49
C CYS A 138 16.18 17.42 8.85
N GLU A 139 17.09 18.40 8.91
CA GLU A 139 17.41 19.10 10.15
C GLU A 139 16.26 19.97 10.66
N GLU A 140 15.57 20.69 9.77
CA GLU A 140 14.39 21.50 10.12
C GLU A 140 13.22 20.62 10.60
N ILE A 141 12.96 19.49 9.92
CA ILE A 141 11.93 18.51 10.31
C ILE A 141 12.24 17.86 11.67
N LEU A 142 13.52 17.58 11.98
CA LEU A 142 13.93 17.13 13.31
C LEU A 142 14.00 18.25 14.36
N GLY A 143 13.95 19.51 13.93
CA GLY A 143 13.91 20.70 14.77
C GLY A 143 12.50 21.10 15.23
N PHE A 144 11.45 20.39 14.79
CA PHE A 144 10.08 20.65 15.22
C PHE A 144 9.89 20.58 16.74
N GLU A 145 8.96 21.41 17.22
CA GLU A 145 8.50 21.47 18.61
C GLU A 145 7.01 21.07 18.70
N GLY A 146 6.44 21.07 19.92
CA GLY A 146 5.00 20.81 20.13
C GLY A 146 4.48 19.52 19.51
N GLU A 147 3.33 19.60 18.84
CA GLU A 147 2.64 18.47 18.21
C GLU A 147 3.34 17.97 16.93
N ASP A 148 4.00 18.86 16.19
CA ASP A 148 4.81 18.50 15.01
C ASP A 148 5.98 17.57 15.43
N ARG A 149 6.61 17.86 16.57
CA ARG A 149 7.61 16.96 17.19
C ARG A 149 7.03 15.61 17.59
N VAL A 150 5.78 15.59 18.07
CA VAL A 150 5.06 14.38 18.49
C VAL A 150 4.80 13.47 17.29
N ARG A 151 4.37 14.02 16.13
CA ARG A 151 4.31 13.31 14.83
C ARG A 151 5.69 12.76 14.45
N MET A 152 6.68 13.63 14.35
CA MET A 152 7.98 13.25 13.78
C MET A 152 8.75 12.22 14.60
N LEU A 153 8.48 12.07 15.91
CA LEU A 153 9.07 11.02 16.74
C LEU A 153 8.49 9.60 16.50
N GLY A 154 7.38 9.47 15.75
CA GLY A 154 6.83 8.17 15.30
C GLY A 154 7.10 7.86 13.82
N SER A 155 7.34 8.90 13.01
CA SER A 155 7.69 8.84 11.59
C SER A 155 9.06 8.18 11.33
N THR A 156 9.26 7.60 10.13
CA THR A 156 10.57 7.19 9.59
C THR A 156 11.04 8.07 8.41
N LEU A 157 10.32 9.14 8.06
CA LEU A 157 10.60 9.99 6.89
C LEU A 157 12.08 10.44 6.78
N VAL A 158 12.66 10.89 7.89
CA VAL A 158 14.05 11.38 7.90
C VAL A 158 15.04 10.23 7.74
N GLU A 159 14.78 9.08 8.36
CA GLU A 159 15.53 7.85 8.13
C GLU A 159 15.49 7.41 6.67
N ASP A 160 14.31 7.46 6.04
CA ASP A 160 14.08 6.95 4.69
C ASP A 160 14.64 7.89 3.59
N VAL A 161 14.63 9.21 3.81
CA VAL A 161 15.35 10.18 2.97
C VAL A 161 16.87 10.00 3.07
N LEU A 162 17.40 9.85 4.29
CA LEU A 162 18.84 9.65 4.51
C LEU A 162 19.32 8.31 3.94
N ASP A 163 18.47 7.27 3.91
CA ASP A 163 18.74 6.01 3.22
C ASP A 163 18.89 6.20 1.71
N GLY A 164 17.96 6.94 1.08
CA GLY A 164 18.02 7.26 -0.35
C GLY A 164 19.32 7.99 -0.74
N LEU A 165 19.73 8.97 0.07
CA LEU A 165 20.99 9.68 -0.08
C LEU A 165 22.21 8.75 0.05
N LEU A 166 22.30 7.98 1.14
CA LEU A 166 23.43 7.07 1.39
C LEU A 166 23.51 5.96 0.32
N ALA A 167 22.36 5.44 -0.14
CA ALA A 167 22.28 4.46 -1.21
C ALA A 167 22.73 5.04 -2.56
N ARG A 168 22.39 6.29 -2.88
CA ARG A 168 22.89 7.00 -4.08
C ARG A 168 24.41 7.19 -4.00
N MET A 169 24.91 7.74 -2.91
CA MET A 169 26.33 7.99 -2.68
C MET A 169 27.17 6.70 -2.73
N SER A 170 26.65 5.58 -2.22
CA SER A 170 27.37 4.29 -2.18
C SER A 170 27.82 3.77 -3.55
N ARG A 171 27.18 4.19 -4.65
CA ARG A 171 27.51 3.77 -6.02
C ARG A 171 28.75 4.45 -6.59
N THR A 172 29.16 5.59 -6.02
CA THR A 172 30.26 6.43 -6.52
C THR A 172 31.16 6.98 -5.40
N TYR A 173 31.09 6.39 -4.20
CA TYR A 173 31.66 6.97 -2.97
C TYR A 173 33.18 7.18 -3.06
N ASP A 174 33.59 8.45 -2.96
CA ASP A 174 34.97 8.87 -2.79
C ASP A 174 35.14 9.57 -1.42
N ALA A 175 36.05 9.06 -0.59
CA ALA A 175 36.25 9.56 0.77
C ALA A 175 36.94 10.94 0.85
N GLY A 176 37.50 11.46 -0.26
CA GLY A 176 37.99 12.83 -0.34
C GLY A 176 36.88 13.83 -0.69
N ARG A 177 35.89 13.40 -1.48
CA ARG A 177 34.75 14.22 -1.94
C ARG A 177 33.55 14.18 -0.99
N ASP A 178 33.10 12.98 -0.63
CA ASP A 178 31.74 12.74 -0.15
C ASP A 178 31.64 12.71 1.39
N ASP A 179 32.77 12.54 2.06
CA ASP A 179 32.89 12.44 3.52
C ASP A 179 32.23 13.61 4.27
N THR A 180 32.27 14.82 3.69
CA THR A 180 31.61 16.00 4.26
C THR A 180 30.10 15.84 4.30
N GLN A 181 29.48 15.32 3.23
CA GLN A 181 28.04 15.02 3.21
C GLN A 181 27.70 13.86 4.15
N VAL A 182 28.51 12.79 4.15
CA VAL A 182 28.29 11.65 5.06
C VAL A 182 28.37 12.07 6.53
N ARG A 183 29.28 12.98 6.91
CA ARG A 183 29.37 13.53 8.27
C ARG A 183 28.13 14.32 8.68
N VAL A 184 27.48 15.03 7.75
CA VAL A 184 26.20 15.69 7.99
C VAL A 184 25.11 14.65 8.24
N CYS A 185 24.96 13.63 7.37
CA CYS A 185 24.03 12.53 7.58
C CYS A 185 24.25 11.84 8.95
N VAL A 186 25.49 11.53 9.32
CA VAL A 186 25.84 10.98 10.65
C VAL A 186 25.48 11.95 11.78
N GLY A 187 25.64 13.26 11.60
CA GLY A 187 25.23 14.28 12.57
C GLY A 187 23.72 14.30 12.82
N ILE A 188 22.93 14.24 11.74
CA ILE A 188 21.46 14.16 11.79
C ILE A 188 21.03 12.86 12.48
N LEU A 189 21.57 11.71 12.05
CA LEU A 189 21.30 10.40 12.66
C LEU A 189 21.72 10.37 14.15
N LYS A 190 22.84 10.99 14.54
CA LYS A 190 23.25 11.09 15.96
C LYS A 190 22.33 12.02 16.78
N ARG A 191 21.79 13.10 16.20
CA ARG A 191 20.77 13.92 16.86
C ARG A 191 19.48 13.12 17.04
N ARG A 192 19.04 12.43 15.98
CA ARG A 192 17.87 11.56 15.95
C ARG A 192 17.96 10.43 16.98
N ALA A 193 19.06 9.68 17.00
CA ALA A 193 19.33 8.62 17.98
C ALA A 193 19.20 9.12 19.44
N ARG A 194 19.67 10.33 19.77
CA ARG A 194 19.52 10.92 21.12
C ARG A 194 18.07 11.27 21.45
N SER A 195 17.35 11.92 20.53
CA SER A 195 15.90 12.17 20.67
C SER A 195 15.08 10.89 20.80
N LEU A 196 15.66 9.75 20.43
CA LEU A 196 15.08 8.42 20.46
C LEU A 196 15.71 7.49 21.52
N GLY A 197 16.59 7.99 22.40
CA GLY A 197 17.19 7.22 23.50
C GLY A 197 18.12 6.06 23.09
N ILE A 198 18.63 6.05 21.85
CA ILE A 198 19.45 4.96 21.29
C ILE A 198 20.94 5.21 21.58
N GLY A 199 21.65 4.16 21.99
CA GLY A 199 23.11 4.19 22.16
C GLY A 199 23.84 4.48 20.85
N GLN A 200 24.86 5.34 20.90
CA GLN A 200 25.59 5.83 19.72
C GLN A 200 26.87 5.04 19.42
N GLU A 201 26.84 3.71 19.52
CA GLU A 201 28.03 2.88 19.29
C GLU A 201 28.48 2.92 17.82
N THR A 202 29.57 3.64 17.56
CA THR A 202 30.25 3.67 16.26
C THR A 202 31.38 2.64 16.22
N GLY A 203 31.05 1.40 15.85
CA GLY A 203 32.05 0.35 15.58
C GLY A 203 32.79 0.53 14.25
N ASP A 204 33.88 -0.21 14.06
CA ASP A 204 34.86 -0.01 12.99
C ASP A 204 34.29 -0.10 11.56
N GLY A 205 34.73 0.82 10.68
CA GLY A 205 34.32 0.90 9.29
C GLY A 205 34.44 2.33 8.73
N THR A 206 34.18 2.50 7.43
CA THR A 206 34.14 3.84 6.81
C THR A 206 32.99 4.69 7.37
N LEU A 207 33.05 6.01 7.22
CA LEU A 207 31.96 6.89 7.67
C LEU A 207 30.62 6.53 7.01
N LEU A 208 30.63 6.08 5.75
CA LEU A 208 29.43 5.60 5.06
C LEU A 208 28.85 4.34 5.74
N GLN A 209 29.71 3.37 6.09
CA GLN A 209 29.30 2.17 6.82
C GLN A 209 28.77 2.50 8.24
N GLN A 210 29.40 3.46 8.93
CA GLN A 210 28.93 3.95 10.22
C GLN A 210 27.56 4.64 10.11
N ALA A 211 27.33 5.43 9.05
CA ALA A 211 26.05 6.05 8.76
C ALA A 211 24.95 5.01 8.52
N SER A 212 25.18 4.04 7.62
CA SER A 212 24.22 2.96 7.33
C SER A 212 23.94 2.07 8.54
N ARG A 213 24.93 1.76 9.39
CA ARG A 213 24.71 1.04 10.66
C ARG A 213 23.87 1.85 11.64
N LEU A 214 24.17 3.14 11.82
CA LEU A 214 23.41 3.99 12.74
C LEU A 214 21.97 4.19 12.26
N LEU A 215 21.77 4.40 10.96
CA LEU A 215 20.46 4.41 10.30
C LEU A 215 19.71 3.07 10.51
N GLY A 216 20.40 1.94 10.32
CA GLY A 216 19.86 0.60 10.60
C GLY A 216 19.42 0.46 12.06
N ASN A 217 20.23 0.91 13.02
CA ASN A 217 19.90 0.89 14.46
C ASN A 217 18.72 1.81 14.80
N ILE A 218 18.58 2.96 14.12
CA ILE A 218 17.47 3.89 14.32
C ILE A 218 16.17 3.33 13.73
N ARG A 219 16.20 2.77 12.52
CA ARG A 219 15.06 2.01 11.95
C ARG A 219 14.71 0.81 12.84
N ALA A 220 15.71 0.13 13.40
CA ALA A 220 15.55 -0.94 14.39
C ALA A 220 15.10 -0.47 15.79
N ARG A 221 14.79 0.82 16.00
CA ARG A 221 13.92 1.26 17.10
C ARG A 221 12.46 0.88 16.87
N ARG A 222 12.07 0.51 15.65
CA ARG A 222 11.09 -0.58 15.47
C ARG A 222 11.75 -1.90 15.93
N ARG A 223 12.09 -1.99 17.21
CA ARG A 223 12.64 -3.21 17.81
C ARG A 223 11.53 -4.24 17.67
N LEU A 224 11.78 -5.28 16.86
CA LEU A 224 10.99 -6.49 16.91
C LEU A 224 10.94 -6.91 18.38
N LYS A 225 9.75 -6.86 18.95
CA LYS A 225 9.55 -7.07 20.38
C LYS A 225 9.99 -8.50 20.69
N THR A 226 10.69 -8.71 21.79
CA THR A 226 11.17 -10.05 22.15
C THR A 226 9.99 -10.99 22.29
N ALA A 227 10.23 -12.29 22.07
CA ALA A 227 9.15 -13.27 22.08
C ALA A 227 8.27 -13.16 23.34
N ALA A 228 8.86 -12.98 24.52
CA ALA A 228 8.14 -12.81 25.79
C ALA A 228 7.38 -11.47 25.93
N GLU A 229 7.88 -10.36 25.36
CA GLU A 229 7.15 -9.07 25.33
C GLU A 229 5.90 -9.19 24.47
N ILE A 230 6.02 -9.83 23.30
CA ILE A 230 4.88 -10.10 22.41
C ILE A 230 3.90 -11.08 23.09
N ASP A 231 4.41 -12.17 23.67
CA ASP A 231 3.60 -13.22 24.32
C ASP A 231 2.69 -12.63 25.41
N ALA A 232 3.27 -11.84 26.31
CA ALA A 232 2.54 -11.18 27.38
C ALA A 232 1.56 -10.12 26.85
N TRP A 233 1.95 -9.33 25.84
CA TRP A 233 1.07 -8.29 25.29
C TRP A 233 -0.13 -8.89 24.56
N ILE A 234 0.07 -9.86 23.66
CA ILE A 234 -1.02 -10.55 22.96
C ILE A 234 -1.91 -11.27 23.98
N GLY A 235 -1.33 -12.10 24.87
CA GLY A 235 -2.10 -12.89 25.83
C GLY A 235 -2.94 -12.05 26.80
N SER A 236 -2.55 -10.79 27.06
CA SER A 236 -3.29 -9.87 27.92
C SER A 236 -4.42 -9.08 27.22
N ARG A 237 -4.39 -8.98 25.88
CA ARG A 237 -5.23 -8.03 25.11
C ARG A 237 -6.04 -8.66 23.98
N TYR A 238 -5.55 -9.76 23.41
CA TYR A 238 -6.17 -10.50 22.32
C TYR A 238 -6.29 -12.00 22.70
N PRO A 239 -7.00 -12.32 23.80
CA PRO A 239 -7.04 -13.69 24.34
C PRO A 239 -7.65 -14.70 23.37
N LEU A 240 -8.67 -14.32 22.58
CA LEU A 240 -9.29 -15.23 21.62
C LEU A 240 -8.34 -15.52 20.45
N SER A 241 -7.62 -14.51 19.96
CA SER A 241 -6.57 -14.65 18.94
C SER A 241 -5.41 -15.50 19.44
N TYR A 242 -5.01 -15.31 20.70
CA TYR A 242 -3.94 -16.06 21.35
C TYR A 242 -4.27 -17.56 21.44
N GLU A 243 -5.47 -17.91 21.89
CA GLU A 243 -5.95 -19.29 21.95
C GLU A 243 -6.16 -19.88 20.54
N PHE A 244 -6.84 -19.14 19.66
CA PHE A 244 -7.15 -19.56 18.29
C PHE A 244 -5.88 -19.87 17.50
N LEU A 245 -4.93 -18.93 17.45
CA LEU A 245 -3.62 -19.13 16.82
C LEU A 245 -2.70 -20.06 17.64
N ASN A 246 -3.10 -20.49 18.84
CA ASN A 246 -2.33 -21.34 19.75
C ASN A 246 -0.91 -20.77 19.90
N LEU A 247 -0.81 -19.57 20.45
CA LEU A 247 0.43 -18.84 20.66
C LEU A 247 1.13 -19.22 21.97
N GLY A 248 2.29 -18.62 22.21
CA GLY A 248 3.23 -18.96 23.27
C GLY A 248 4.65 -18.56 22.88
N SER A 249 5.45 -18.11 23.85
CA SER A 249 6.81 -17.57 23.66
C SER A 249 7.68 -18.37 22.69
N GLN A 250 7.66 -19.71 22.74
CA GLN A 250 8.45 -20.55 21.82
C GLN A 250 8.03 -20.38 20.35
N LYS A 251 6.72 -20.36 20.06
CA LYS A 251 6.20 -20.18 18.70
C LYS A 251 6.44 -18.76 18.22
N ILE A 252 6.29 -17.77 19.10
CA ILE A 252 6.54 -16.37 18.77
C ILE A 252 8.02 -16.14 18.46
N GLY A 253 8.95 -16.82 19.17
CA GLY A 253 10.37 -16.89 18.79
C GLY A 253 10.54 -17.39 17.36
N GLY A 254 9.99 -18.56 17.03
CA GLY A 254 10.06 -19.10 15.66
C GLY A 254 9.43 -18.19 14.59
N MET A 255 8.37 -17.45 14.92
CA MET A 255 7.78 -16.44 14.02
C MET A 255 8.69 -15.21 13.82
N LEU A 256 9.43 -14.79 14.85
CA LEU A 256 10.43 -13.73 14.76
C LEU A 256 11.62 -14.16 13.89
N ASP A 257 12.14 -15.38 14.11
CA ASP A 257 13.23 -15.97 13.32
C ASP A 257 12.84 -16.14 11.85
N ALA A 258 11.63 -16.63 11.57
CA ALA A 258 11.06 -16.73 10.22
C ALA A 258 10.71 -15.37 9.60
N SER A 259 10.75 -14.28 10.38
CA SER A 259 10.35 -12.93 9.99
C SER A 259 8.91 -12.85 9.46
N ALA A 260 8.00 -13.56 10.13
CA ALA A 260 6.57 -13.67 9.82
C ALA A 260 5.85 -12.31 9.76
N GLN A 261 4.75 -12.25 9.00
CA GLN A 261 3.97 -11.02 8.84
C GLN A 261 3.32 -10.57 10.17
N LEU A 262 2.81 -11.53 10.96
CA LEU A 262 2.08 -11.26 12.20
C LEU A 262 2.94 -10.56 13.26
N VAL A 263 4.11 -11.09 13.61
CA VAL A 263 4.98 -10.50 14.65
C VAL A 263 5.53 -9.12 14.26
N LYS A 264 5.64 -8.82 12.96
CA LYS A 264 5.98 -7.48 12.46
C LYS A 264 4.84 -6.49 12.68
N ASN A 265 3.61 -6.87 12.33
CA ASN A 265 2.41 -6.06 12.56
C ASN A 265 2.20 -5.81 14.06
N VAL A 266 2.33 -6.85 14.90
CA VAL A 266 2.21 -6.74 16.36
C VAL A 266 3.31 -5.87 16.96
N SER A 267 4.58 -6.04 16.57
CA SER A 267 5.67 -5.19 17.09
C SER A 267 5.48 -3.71 16.73
N PHE A 268 4.92 -3.42 15.55
CA PHE A 268 4.54 -2.06 15.16
C PHE A 268 3.40 -1.53 16.04
N GLN A 269 2.31 -2.28 16.19
CA GLN A 269 1.15 -1.88 17.00
C GLN A 269 1.54 -1.65 18.47
N MET A 270 2.31 -2.56 19.08
CA MET A 270 2.89 -2.39 20.43
C MET A 270 3.68 -1.08 20.57
N THR A 271 4.42 -0.68 19.54
CA THR A 271 5.22 0.55 19.54
C THR A 271 4.33 1.79 19.48
N CYS A 272 3.28 1.78 18.65
CA CYS A 272 2.27 2.84 18.62
C CYS A 272 1.56 2.99 19.99
N ASP A 273 1.25 1.86 20.61
CA ASP A 273 0.52 1.74 21.88
C ASP A 273 1.34 2.25 23.09
N GLU A 274 2.65 1.96 23.12
CA GLU A 274 3.59 2.52 24.08
C GLU A 274 3.75 4.04 23.93
N LEU A 275 3.94 4.52 22.70
CA LEU A 275 4.06 5.95 22.40
C LEU A 275 2.78 6.72 22.77
N ALA A 276 1.60 6.11 22.59
CA ALA A 276 0.33 6.68 23.05
C ALA A 276 0.23 6.72 24.58
N ARG A 277 0.59 5.62 25.26
CA ARG A 277 0.57 5.51 26.73
C ARG A 277 1.48 6.52 27.41
N ASP A 278 2.73 6.63 26.98
CA ASP A 278 3.72 7.58 27.51
C ASP A 278 3.26 9.04 27.38
N ARG A 279 2.44 9.33 26.36
CA ARG A 279 1.88 10.65 26.05
C ARG A 279 0.46 10.87 26.58
N ARG A 280 -0.14 9.88 27.24
CA ARG A 280 -1.55 9.88 27.72
C ARG A 280 -2.58 10.13 26.62
N MET A 281 -2.31 9.64 25.41
CA MET A 281 -3.20 9.72 24.24
C MET A 281 -3.88 8.37 23.98
N GLN A 282 -4.97 8.37 23.22
CA GLN A 282 -5.55 7.14 22.67
C GLN A 282 -4.74 6.69 21.44
N CYS A 283 -4.47 5.39 21.34
CA CYS A 283 -3.96 4.76 20.13
C CYS A 283 -5.14 4.37 19.24
N ALA A 284 -5.17 4.84 18.00
CA ALA A 284 -6.19 4.48 16.99
C ALA A 284 -5.65 3.51 15.92
N GLN A 285 -4.50 2.88 16.17
CA GLN A 285 -3.87 1.93 15.25
C GLN A 285 -4.43 0.52 15.49
N GLU A 286 -5.40 0.14 14.67
CA GLU A 286 -5.83 -1.26 14.53
C GLU A 286 -4.78 -2.06 13.74
N GLY A 287 -4.74 -3.37 13.97
CA GLY A 287 -3.83 -4.32 13.36
C GLY A 287 -4.49 -5.66 13.08
N ALA A 288 -3.71 -6.64 12.62
CA ALA A 288 -4.23 -7.95 12.26
C ALA A 288 -4.85 -8.70 13.46
N LEU A 289 -4.40 -8.43 14.69
CA LEU A 289 -4.98 -9.04 15.88
C LEU A 289 -6.36 -8.48 16.23
N ASP A 290 -6.66 -7.21 15.99
CA ASP A 290 -8.01 -6.67 16.21
C ASP A 290 -9.01 -7.34 15.26
N GLU A 291 -8.61 -7.58 14.00
CA GLU A 291 -9.42 -8.36 13.06
C GLU A 291 -9.55 -9.83 13.50
N ILE A 292 -8.45 -10.52 13.85
CA ILE A 292 -8.53 -11.94 14.28
C ILE A 292 -9.39 -12.08 15.54
N GLU A 293 -9.27 -11.18 16.50
CA GLU A 293 -10.08 -11.18 17.73
C GLU A 293 -11.57 -11.00 17.40
N PHE A 294 -11.89 -10.07 16.50
CA PHE A 294 -13.25 -9.86 16.00
C PHE A 294 -13.78 -11.11 15.28
N LEU A 295 -13.03 -11.68 14.35
CA LEU A 295 -13.45 -12.86 13.57
C LEU A 295 -13.66 -14.08 14.49
N VAL A 296 -12.74 -14.35 15.43
CA VAL A 296 -12.88 -15.45 16.39
C VAL A 296 -14.05 -15.21 17.35
N ALA A 297 -14.27 -13.97 17.81
CA ALA A 297 -15.46 -13.63 18.58
C ALA A 297 -16.76 -13.88 17.79
N ARG A 298 -16.78 -13.67 16.46
CA ARG A 298 -17.91 -14.03 15.60
C ARG A 298 -18.03 -15.55 15.39
N MET A 299 -16.93 -16.30 15.27
CA MET A 299 -16.95 -17.78 15.25
C MET A 299 -17.65 -18.31 16.51
N HIS A 300 -17.16 -17.90 17.69
CA HIS A 300 -17.71 -18.34 18.98
C HIS A 300 -19.19 -17.94 19.14
N LYS A 301 -19.56 -16.69 18.77
CA LYS A 301 -20.95 -16.20 18.81
C LYS A 301 -21.88 -16.97 17.86
N ALA A 302 -21.36 -17.48 16.74
CA ALA A 302 -22.09 -18.30 15.78
C ALA A 302 -22.10 -19.80 16.12
N GLY A 303 -21.50 -20.21 17.26
CA GLY A 303 -21.37 -21.63 17.64
C GLY A 303 -20.37 -22.41 16.79
N ILE A 304 -19.52 -21.72 16.01
CA ILE A 304 -18.49 -22.32 15.17
C ILE A 304 -17.27 -22.57 16.04
N GLY A 305 -16.99 -23.85 16.32
CA GLY A 305 -15.80 -24.25 17.08
C GLY A 305 -14.50 -23.91 16.32
N THR A 306 -13.41 -23.71 17.05
CA THR A 306 -12.12 -23.22 16.53
C THR A 306 -11.05 -24.33 16.39
N GLY A 307 -11.49 -25.58 16.19
CA GLY A 307 -10.66 -26.79 16.26
C GLY A 307 -9.79 -27.10 15.04
N GLN A 308 -9.53 -28.41 14.83
CA GLN A 308 -8.57 -28.94 13.86
C GLN A 308 -8.82 -28.52 12.39
N ALA A 309 -10.07 -28.27 12.00
CA ALA A 309 -10.44 -27.86 10.64
C ALA A 309 -9.77 -26.54 10.18
N PHE A 310 -9.29 -25.73 11.13
CA PHE A 310 -8.65 -24.44 10.87
C PHE A 310 -7.12 -24.48 11.08
N LYS A 311 -6.52 -25.67 11.20
CA LYS A 311 -5.07 -25.82 11.42
C LYS A 311 -4.26 -25.06 10.38
N ASP A 312 -4.60 -25.22 9.11
CA ASP A 312 -3.75 -24.77 8.02
C ASP A 312 -3.82 -23.24 7.85
N TRP A 313 -5.00 -22.62 8.02
CA TRP A 313 -5.15 -21.17 8.24
C TRP A 313 -4.30 -20.66 9.41
N LYS A 314 -4.32 -21.34 10.57
CA LYS A 314 -3.51 -20.98 11.73
C LYS A 314 -2.01 -21.12 11.46
N GLU A 315 -1.60 -21.99 10.55
CA GLU A 315 -0.20 -22.10 10.10
C GLU A 315 0.15 -20.99 9.11
N ALA A 316 -0.70 -20.71 8.12
CA ALA A 316 -0.56 -19.64 7.14
C ALA A 316 -0.42 -18.24 7.78
N MET A 317 -1.27 -17.91 8.76
CA MET A 317 -1.22 -16.63 9.49
C MET A 317 0.01 -16.48 10.40
N ARG A 318 0.60 -17.59 10.86
CA ARG A 318 1.83 -17.58 11.68
C ARG A 318 3.11 -17.48 10.85
N ASP A 319 3.06 -17.73 9.54
CA ASP A 319 4.18 -17.54 8.62
C ASP A 319 4.00 -16.27 7.77
N LYS A 320 3.76 -16.41 6.47
CA LYS A 320 3.85 -15.30 5.48
C LYS A 320 2.56 -15.05 4.70
N SER A 321 1.46 -15.70 5.08
CA SER A 321 0.18 -15.66 4.38
C SER A 321 -0.95 -15.05 5.24
N LEU A 322 -0.62 -14.07 6.10
CA LEU A 322 -1.57 -13.45 7.00
C LEU A 322 -2.67 -12.69 6.24
N TRP A 323 -2.27 -11.84 5.28
CA TRP A 323 -3.18 -10.98 4.53
C TRP A 323 -3.98 -11.70 3.44
N SER A 324 -3.57 -12.91 3.05
CA SER A 324 -4.34 -13.81 2.17
C SER A 324 -5.39 -14.62 2.96
N THR A 325 -5.03 -15.15 4.12
CA THR A 325 -5.93 -15.97 4.94
C THR A 325 -7.00 -15.19 5.70
N LEU A 326 -6.78 -13.89 5.99
CA LEU A 326 -7.80 -13.06 6.65
C LEU A 326 -9.13 -12.97 5.84
N PRO A 327 -9.12 -12.64 4.53
CA PRO A 327 -10.32 -12.73 3.69
C PRO A 327 -10.93 -14.13 3.58
N GLU A 328 -10.14 -15.21 3.57
CA GLU A 328 -10.67 -16.60 3.58
C GLU A 328 -11.59 -16.83 4.79
N ILE A 329 -11.10 -16.50 6.00
CA ILE A 329 -11.87 -16.59 7.25
C ILE A 329 -13.10 -15.68 7.20
N ARG A 330 -12.95 -14.45 6.70
CA ARG A 330 -14.00 -13.44 6.61
C ARG A 330 -15.15 -13.88 5.68
N ILE A 331 -14.84 -14.53 4.56
CA ILE A 331 -15.80 -15.06 3.59
C ILE A 331 -16.48 -16.33 4.13
N TYR A 332 -15.71 -17.25 4.71
CA TYR A 332 -16.23 -18.44 5.40
C TYR A 332 -17.26 -18.07 6.47
N LEU A 333 -16.92 -17.14 7.37
CA LEU A 333 -17.81 -16.69 8.44
C LEU A 333 -19.12 -16.12 7.90
N ARG A 334 -19.06 -15.31 6.85
CA ARG A 334 -20.26 -14.76 6.19
C ARG A 334 -21.14 -15.85 5.59
N LEU A 335 -20.56 -16.86 4.94
CA LEU A 335 -21.31 -18.01 4.39
C LEU A 335 -21.95 -18.87 5.49
N ARG A 336 -21.22 -19.17 6.58
CA ARG A 336 -21.76 -19.90 7.75
C ARG A 336 -22.89 -19.13 8.42
N ILE A 337 -22.70 -17.83 8.71
CA ILE A 337 -23.70 -16.95 9.33
C ILE A 337 -24.88 -16.70 8.39
N ALA A 338 -24.69 -16.83 7.07
CA ALA A 338 -25.79 -16.80 6.11
C ALA A 338 -26.70 -18.05 6.15
N GLY A 339 -26.28 -19.11 6.85
CA GLY A 339 -27.03 -20.37 7.00
C GLY A 339 -26.57 -21.49 6.06
N HIS A 340 -25.39 -21.35 5.44
CA HIS A 340 -24.84 -22.36 4.53
C HIS A 340 -23.85 -23.26 5.28
N ASP A 341 -23.85 -24.55 4.96
CA ASP A 341 -22.74 -25.41 5.36
C ASP A 341 -21.55 -25.16 4.43
N VAL A 342 -20.36 -25.15 5.00
CA VAL A 342 -19.12 -24.77 4.32
C VAL A 342 -17.99 -25.65 4.82
N GLU A 343 -17.37 -26.40 3.91
CA GLU A 343 -16.09 -27.11 4.14
C GLU A 343 -14.92 -26.13 3.93
N VAL A 344 -13.84 -26.31 4.68
CA VAL A 344 -12.61 -25.50 4.59
C VAL A 344 -11.46 -26.41 4.16
N HIS A 345 -10.61 -25.94 3.24
CA HIS A 345 -9.53 -26.72 2.63
C HIS A 345 -10.04 -28.08 2.11
N ALA A 346 -11.14 -28.03 1.36
CA ALA A 346 -11.90 -29.20 0.95
C ALA A 346 -11.15 -29.95 -0.18
N PRO A 347 -10.88 -31.27 -0.06
CA PRO A 347 -10.05 -31.98 -1.02
C PRO A 347 -10.67 -32.00 -2.43
N ILE A 348 -9.81 -31.93 -3.46
CA ILE A 348 -10.20 -31.91 -4.88
C ILE A 348 -9.62 -33.09 -5.68
N GLY A 349 -10.36 -33.52 -6.70
CA GLY A 349 -10.00 -34.65 -7.57
C GLY A 349 -8.80 -34.32 -8.47
N GLY A 350 -7.66 -34.95 -8.18
CA GLY A 350 -6.37 -34.65 -8.81
C GLY A 350 -5.28 -34.24 -7.82
N GLY A 351 -5.66 -33.92 -6.58
CA GLY A 351 -4.76 -33.52 -5.50
C GLY A 351 -4.76 -32.01 -5.27
N GLY A 352 -4.78 -31.61 -4.00
CA GLY A 352 -5.05 -30.25 -3.56
C GLY A 352 -6.29 -30.18 -2.66
N ASN A 353 -6.53 -28.99 -2.10
CA ASN A 353 -7.58 -28.65 -1.16
C ASN A 353 -8.10 -27.25 -1.49
N VAL A 354 -9.28 -27.10 -2.12
CA VAL A 354 -9.85 -25.76 -2.40
C VAL A 354 -10.12 -25.01 -1.11
N ASP A 355 -9.83 -23.71 -1.07
CA ASP A 355 -9.93 -22.88 0.15
C ASP A 355 -11.26 -23.10 0.89
N LEU A 356 -12.39 -23.04 0.16
CA LEU A 356 -13.75 -23.23 0.66
C LEU A 356 -14.60 -24.08 -0.32
N ARG A 357 -15.59 -24.83 0.20
CA ARG A 357 -16.62 -25.49 -0.61
C ARG A 357 -18.01 -25.28 -0.01
N VAL A 358 -19.00 -24.98 -0.86
CA VAL A 358 -20.40 -24.76 -0.50
C VAL A 358 -21.30 -25.58 -1.42
N GLY A 359 -21.76 -26.74 -0.93
CA GLY A 359 -22.52 -27.69 -1.75
C GLY A 359 -21.69 -28.16 -2.96
N ASP A 360 -22.19 -27.93 -4.18
CA ASP A 360 -21.53 -28.26 -5.44
C ASP A 360 -20.74 -27.08 -6.08
N CYS A 361 -20.50 -26.02 -5.30
CA CYS A 361 -19.59 -24.94 -5.66
C CYS A 361 -18.28 -25.05 -4.87
N ASP A 362 -17.17 -25.15 -5.59
CA ASP A 362 -15.83 -24.96 -5.05
C ASP A 362 -15.49 -23.45 -5.12
N ILE A 363 -14.89 -22.89 -4.06
CA ILE A 363 -14.64 -21.45 -3.92
C ILE A 363 -13.17 -21.21 -3.52
N GLU A 364 -12.40 -20.66 -4.44
CA GLU A 364 -11.08 -20.09 -4.15
C GLU A 364 -11.22 -18.63 -3.72
N VAL A 365 -10.32 -18.16 -2.85
CA VAL A 365 -10.22 -16.77 -2.38
C VAL A 365 -8.86 -16.21 -2.76
N LEU A 366 -8.82 -14.97 -3.24
CA LEU A 366 -7.59 -14.26 -3.59
C LEU A 366 -7.59 -12.87 -2.94
N SER A 367 -6.72 -12.68 -1.94
CA SER A 367 -6.25 -11.34 -1.59
C SER A 367 -4.97 -11.02 -2.36
N PRO A 368 -4.92 -9.96 -3.18
CA PRO A 368 -3.72 -9.54 -3.89
C PRO A 368 -2.80 -8.63 -3.05
N ASP A 369 -3.06 -8.51 -1.74
CA ASP A 369 -2.35 -7.65 -0.78
C ASP A 369 -0.88 -8.06 -0.49
N ASP A 370 -0.35 -9.03 -1.24
CA ASP A 370 1.08 -9.30 -1.49
C ASP A 370 1.85 -8.10 -2.13
N GLY A 371 1.42 -6.86 -1.91
CA GLY A 371 2.02 -5.63 -2.47
C GLY A 371 2.00 -5.54 -4.00
N THR A 372 1.36 -6.48 -4.72
CA THR A 372 1.66 -6.76 -6.13
C THR A 372 0.54 -6.40 -7.11
N LEU A 373 -0.65 -6.04 -6.64
CA LEU A 373 -1.64 -5.26 -7.42
C LEU A 373 -1.80 -3.80 -6.91
N PHE A 374 -0.94 -3.35 -5.97
CA PHE A 374 -0.84 -1.94 -5.56
C PHE A 374 -0.07 -1.13 -6.61
N LEU A 375 -0.74 -0.81 -7.71
CA LEU A 375 -0.22 -0.06 -8.84
C LEU A 375 -1.26 0.98 -9.27
N SER A 376 -0.81 2.16 -9.73
CA SER A 376 -1.73 3.25 -10.05
C SER A 376 -2.59 3.01 -11.30
N ARG A 377 -3.59 3.89 -11.45
CA ARG A 377 -4.32 4.15 -12.70
C ARG A 377 -3.48 4.82 -13.81
N GLN A 378 -2.18 5.07 -13.61
CA GLN A 378 -1.35 5.88 -14.50
C GLN A 378 -0.16 5.14 -15.14
N GLN A 379 0.35 4.06 -14.55
CA GLN A 379 1.42 3.24 -15.16
C GLN A 379 0.92 1.97 -15.87
N ILE A 380 -0.40 1.76 -15.91
CA ILE A 380 -0.99 0.56 -16.50
C ILE A 380 -2.28 0.94 -17.23
N ASP A 381 -2.36 0.57 -18.52
CA ASP A 381 -3.60 0.54 -19.30
C ASP A 381 -4.66 -0.34 -18.61
N ASP A 382 -5.96 -0.05 -18.77
CA ASP A 382 -7.05 -0.87 -18.25
C ASP A 382 -6.84 -2.35 -18.65
N GLU A 383 -6.45 -2.58 -19.90
CA GLU A 383 -6.20 -3.90 -20.50
C GLU A 383 -4.96 -4.59 -19.90
N ALA A 384 -3.97 -3.84 -19.42
CA ALA A 384 -2.78 -4.39 -18.75
C ALA A 384 -3.00 -4.59 -17.24
N LEU A 385 -3.90 -3.83 -16.61
CA LEU A 385 -4.37 -4.07 -15.24
C LEU A 385 -5.25 -5.33 -15.22
N ALA A 386 -6.12 -5.50 -16.22
CA ALA A 386 -6.86 -6.73 -16.47
C ALA A 386 -5.94 -7.93 -16.66
N ARG A 387 -4.88 -7.81 -17.48
CA ARG A 387 -3.87 -8.88 -17.66
C ARG A 387 -3.10 -9.19 -16.37
N ARG A 388 -2.79 -8.22 -15.50
CA ARG A 388 -2.14 -8.47 -14.20
C ARG A 388 -3.10 -9.10 -13.18
N ALA A 389 -4.36 -8.65 -13.12
CA ALA A 389 -5.39 -9.27 -12.29
C ALA A 389 -5.64 -10.73 -12.72
N LEU A 390 -5.86 -10.97 -14.02
CA LEU A 390 -5.97 -12.32 -14.59
C LEU A 390 -4.70 -13.15 -14.33
N GLY A 391 -3.52 -12.59 -14.52
CA GLY A 391 -2.26 -13.29 -14.22
C GLY A 391 -2.17 -13.74 -12.76
N LYS A 392 -2.65 -12.92 -11.82
CA LYS A 392 -2.76 -13.29 -10.39
C LYS A 392 -3.85 -14.34 -10.13
N ILE A 393 -5.01 -14.22 -10.77
CA ILE A 393 -6.06 -15.27 -10.77
C ILE A 393 -5.44 -16.60 -11.19
N MET A 394 -4.69 -16.63 -12.30
CA MET A 394 -4.02 -17.83 -12.81
C MET A 394 -2.85 -18.33 -11.97
N THR A 395 -2.37 -17.58 -10.96
CA THR A 395 -1.41 -18.13 -9.97
C THR A 395 -2.06 -19.01 -8.91
N LYS A 396 -3.39 -19.02 -8.75
CA LYS A 396 -4.10 -20.01 -7.93
C LYS A 396 -4.07 -21.38 -8.62
N ARG A 397 -3.05 -22.17 -8.27
CA ARG A 397 -2.75 -23.50 -8.86
C ARG A 397 -3.93 -24.46 -8.94
N GLN A 398 -4.92 -24.32 -8.06
CA GLN A 398 -6.04 -25.26 -7.89
C GLN A 398 -7.15 -25.08 -8.93
N LEU A 399 -7.18 -23.93 -9.63
CA LEU A 399 -8.05 -23.71 -10.79
C LEU A 399 -7.80 -24.72 -11.93
N GLY A 400 -6.67 -25.45 -11.90
CA GLY A 400 -6.33 -26.47 -12.88
C GLY A 400 -6.84 -27.90 -12.58
N SER A 401 -7.37 -28.16 -11.38
CA SER A 401 -7.50 -29.53 -10.83
C SER A 401 -8.85 -29.84 -10.17
N VAL A 402 -9.95 -29.48 -10.83
CA VAL A 402 -11.32 -29.87 -10.45
C VAL A 402 -12.07 -30.38 -11.69
N GLU A 403 -12.54 -31.63 -11.64
CA GLU A 403 -13.48 -32.18 -12.62
C GLU A 403 -14.87 -32.33 -12.00
N ASN A 404 -15.91 -31.89 -12.73
CA ASN A 404 -17.34 -32.02 -12.41
C ASN A 404 -17.93 -31.11 -11.31
N ARG A 405 -17.28 -29.99 -10.93
CA ARG A 405 -17.84 -28.97 -10.01
C ARG A 405 -17.64 -27.56 -10.52
N ALA A 406 -18.54 -26.64 -10.15
CA ALA A 406 -18.44 -25.24 -10.52
C ALA A 406 -17.42 -24.55 -9.59
N THR A 407 -16.30 -24.09 -10.15
CA THR A 407 -15.28 -23.35 -9.39
C THR A 407 -15.48 -21.85 -9.54
N VAL A 408 -15.53 -21.11 -8.44
CA VAL A 408 -15.66 -19.64 -8.44
C VAL A 408 -14.50 -19.03 -7.64
N LEU A 409 -13.97 -17.90 -8.11
CA LEU A 409 -13.00 -17.12 -7.33
C LEU A 409 -13.71 -15.94 -6.64
N VAL A 410 -13.40 -15.68 -5.37
CA VAL A 410 -13.66 -14.39 -4.72
C VAL A 410 -12.35 -13.63 -4.58
N MET A 411 -12.19 -12.53 -5.31
CA MET A 411 -11.03 -11.65 -5.20
C MET A 411 -11.39 -10.44 -4.33
N ASP A 412 -10.81 -10.37 -3.12
CA ASP A 412 -10.83 -9.14 -2.31
C ASP A 412 -10.00 -8.10 -3.07
N CYS A 413 -10.56 -6.93 -3.35
CA CYS A 413 -9.98 -6.02 -4.33
C CYS A 413 -10.13 -4.54 -3.96
N SER A 414 -9.12 -3.76 -4.35
CA SER A 414 -9.06 -2.33 -4.07
C SER A 414 -10.20 -1.57 -4.78
N HIS A 415 -10.55 -0.41 -4.24
CA HIS A 415 -11.55 0.50 -4.82
C HIS A 415 -11.24 0.88 -6.28
N VAL A 416 -9.96 0.87 -6.68
CA VAL A 416 -9.50 1.09 -8.06
C VAL A 416 -9.97 -0.03 -8.99
N LEU A 417 -9.82 -1.29 -8.56
CA LEU A 417 -10.24 -2.47 -9.32
C LEU A 417 -11.77 -2.59 -9.33
N PHE A 418 -12.40 -2.55 -8.16
CA PHE A 418 -13.85 -2.72 -8.02
C PHE A 418 -14.65 -1.66 -8.79
N GLY A 419 -14.21 -0.40 -8.74
CA GLY A 419 -14.87 0.72 -9.40
C GLY A 419 -14.67 0.81 -10.92
N ASN A 420 -13.87 -0.06 -11.54
CA ASN A 420 -13.55 0.03 -12.97
C ASN A 420 -14.55 -0.79 -13.83
N PRO A 421 -15.31 -0.17 -14.75
CA PRO A 421 -16.20 -0.90 -15.66
C PRO A 421 -15.43 -1.66 -16.76
N ARG A 422 -14.38 -1.05 -17.34
CA ARG A 422 -13.58 -1.67 -18.41
C ARG A 422 -12.85 -2.91 -17.92
N LEU A 423 -12.25 -2.84 -16.73
CA LEU A 423 -11.63 -4.00 -16.09
C LEU A 423 -12.59 -5.20 -16.00
N ARG A 424 -13.89 -4.97 -15.79
CA ARG A 424 -14.91 -6.04 -15.76
C ARG A 424 -15.25 -6.57 -17.15
N GLU A 425 -15.27 -5.71 -18.17
CA GLU A 425 -15.46 -6.10 -19.57
C GLU A 425 -14.25 -6.89 -20.10
N ASP A 426 -13.03 -6.39 -19.86
CA ASP A 426 -11.76 -7.05 -20.18
C ASP A 426 -11.64 -8.40 -19.45
N LEU A 427 -11.89 -8.45 -18.14
CA LEU A 427 -11.90 -9.69 -17.38
C LEU A 427 -12.96 -10.67 -17.90
N ALA A 428 -14.19 -10.21 -18.18
CA ALA A 428 -15.24 -11.05 -18.75
C ALA A 428 -14.83 -11.66 -20.10
N SER A 429 -14.16 -10.88 -20.96
CA SER A 429 -13.65 -11.39 -22.23
C SER A 429 -12.55 -12.45 -22.03
N ARG A 430 -11.65 -12.23 -21.07
CA ARG A 430 -10.44 -13.05 -20.89
C ARG A 430 -10.66 -14.32 -20.08
N ILE A 431 -11.59 -14.36 -19.10
CA ILE A 431 -11.87 -15.63 -18.40
C ILE A 431 -12.52 -16.69 -19.31
N THR A 432 -12.94 -16.32 -20.53
CA THR A 432 -13.34 -17.30 -21.56
C THR A 432 -12.20 -18.19 -22.03
N GLU A 433 -10.95 -17.75 -21.86
CA GLU A 433 -9.73 -18.54 -22.11
C GLU A 433 -9.60 -19.70 -21.08
N GLU A 434 -10.37 -19.68 -19.99
CA GLU A 434 -10.26 -20.60 -18.84
C GLU A 434 -11.58 -21.34 -18.50
N PRO A 435 -11.97 -22.39 -19.27
CA PRO A 435 -13.22 -23.13 -19.08
C PRO A 435 -13.44 -23.79 -17.72
N ARG A 436 -12.44 -23.82 -16.83
CA ARG A 436 -12.55 -24.40 -15.48
C ARG A 436 -13.13 -23.42 -14.46
N LEU A 437 -13.00 -22.12 -14.70
CA LEU A 437 -13.47 -21.06 -13.80
C LEU A 437 -14.88 -20.63 -14.22
N ALA A 438 -15.88 -20.85 -13.37
CA ALA A 438 -17.28 -20.48 -13.63
C ALA A 438 -17.54 -18.96 -13.52
N GLY A 439 -16.67 -18.24 -12.80
CA GLY A 439 -16.66 -16.78 -12.73
C GLY A 439 -15.86 -16.23 -11.56
N VAL A 440 -15.80 -14.90 -11.48
CA VAL A 440 -15.06 -14.16 -10.44
C VAL A 440 -15.99 -13.19 -9.74
N PHE A 441 -16.10 -13.27 -8.42
CA PHE A 441 -16.57 -12.16 -7.59
C PHE A 441 -15.42 -11.18 -7.37
N LEU A 442 -15.55 -9.97 -7.89
CA LEU A 442 -14.82 -8.82 -7.38
C LEU A 442 -15.51 -8.38 -6.09
N ALA A 443 -14.79 -8.33 -4.98
CA ALA A 443 -15.33 -7.99 -3.66
C ALA A 443 -14.56 -6.82 -3.04
N LEU A 444 -15.23 -5.71 -2.74
CA LEU A 444 -14.64 -4.54 -2.08
C LEU A 444 -15.08 -4.51 -0.63
N PHE A 445 -14.14 -4.59 0.32
CA PHE A 445 -14.46 -4.54 1.75
C PHE A 445 -14.82 -3.11 2.19
N GLY A 446 -16.01 -2.95 2.79
CA GLY A 446 -16.56 -1.68 3.28
C GLY A 446 -16.52 -1.53 4.80
N GLY A 447 -15.69 -2.30 5.51
CA GLY A 447 -15.55 -2.27 6.97
C GLY A 447 -16.44 -3.26 7.71
N ASP A 448 -17.75 -3.35 7.40
CA ASP A 448 -18.64 -4.35 8.03
C ASP A 448 -19.21 -5.39 7.06
N CYS A 449 -19.43 -5.05 5.79
CA CYS A 449 -19.77 -5.96 4.69
C CYS A 449 -18.84 -5.79 3.47
N TYR A 450 -18.96 -6.69 2.50
CA TYR A 450 -18.43 -6.47 1.15
C TYR A 450 -19.49 -5.85 0.24
N GLN A 451 -19.04 -5.12 -0.78
CA GLN A 451 -19.80 -4.93 -2.02
C GLN A 451 -19.31 -5.97 -3.04
N ALA A 452 -20.21 -6.60 -3.79
CA ALA A 452 -19.86 -7.72 -4.68
C ALA A 452 -20.27 -7.47 -6.15
N HIS A 453 -19.41 -7.86 -7.08
CA HIS A 453 -19.65 -7.82 -8.52
C HIS A 453 -19.22 -9.13 -9.16
N PHE A 454 -20.19 -9.93 -9.65
CA PHE A 454 -19.91 -11.21 -10.30
C PHE A 454 -19.66 -11.05 -11.80
N VAL A 455 -18.49 -11.50 -12.24
CA VAL A 455 -18.08 -11.62 -13.65
C VAL A 455 -18.22 -13.09 -14.04
N LYS A 456 -19.30 -13.42 -14.76
CA LYS A 456 -19.65 -14.79 -15.17
C LYS A 456 -18.80 -15.23 -16.37
N ASN A 457 -18.30 -16.46 -16.36
CA ASN A 457 -17.66 -17.05 -17.53
C ASN A 457 -18.71 -17.73 -18.44
N PRO A 458 -18.92 -17.26 -19.69
CA PRO A 458 -19.79 -17.94 -20.65
C PRO A 458 -19.19 -19.23 -21.24
N ALA A 459 -17.88 -19.45 -21.11
CA ALA A 459 -17.17 -20.63 -21.64
C ALA A 459 -16.95 -21.74 -20.59
N ALA A 460 -17.51 -21.61 -19.38
CA ALA A 460 -17.29 -22.56 -18.30
C ALA A 460 -17.89 -23.95 -18.58
N ALA A 461 -17.06 -24.99 -18.47
CA ALA A 461 -17.45 -26.39 -18.64
C ALA A 461 -18.41 -26.89 -17.55
N THR A 462 -18.40 -26.26 -16.36
CA THR A 462 -19.41 -26.45 -15.31
C THR A 462 -19.89 -25.07 -14.84
N PRO A 463 -21.00 -24.54 -15.40
CA PRO A 463 -21.47 -23.20 -15.08
C PRO A 463 -22.07 -23.14 -13.66
N VAL A 464 -21.75 -22.09 -12.91
CA VAL A 464 -22.35 -21.86 -11.58
C VAL A 464 -23.83 -21.46 -11.73
N PRO A 465 -24.77 -22.10 -10.98
CA PRO A 465 -26.17 -21.72 -11.01
C PRO A 465 -26.41 -20.29 -10.49
N ASP A 466 -27.31 -19.54 -11.11
CA ASP A 466 -27.61 -18.15 -10.71
C ASP A 466 -28.16 -18.04 -9.26
N GLY A 467 -28.75 -19.11 -8.73
CA GLY A 467 -29.11 -19.22 -7.31
C GLY A 467 -27.89 -19.24 -6.39
N THR A 468 -26.84 -19.96 -6.78
CA THR A 468 -25.56 -20.02 -6.05
C THR A 468 -24.79 -18.70 -6.16
N VAL A 469 -24.85 -18.02 -7.32
CA VAL A 469 -24.30 -16.66 -7.46
C VAL A 469 -24.99 -15.68 -6.49
N LYS A 470 -26.33 -15.70 -6.43
CA LYS A 470 -27.10 -14.87 -5.49
C LYS A 470 -26.84 -15.22 -4.02
N MET A 471 -26.64 -16.51 -3.72
CA MET A 471 -26.28 -17.00 -2.39
C MET A 471 -24.94 -16.41 -1.93
N ILE A 472 -23.88 -16.55 -2.75
CA ILE A 472 -22.54 -16.04 -2.40
C ILE A 472 -22.54 -14.51 -2.31
N ALA A 473 -23.16 -13.80 -3.26
CA ALA A 473 -23.31 -12.33 -3.19
C ALA A 473 -24.02 -11.88 -1.90
N GLY A 474 -25.18 -12.46 -1.60
CA GLY A 474 -25.96 -12.15 -0.39
C GLY A 474 -25.30 -12.59 0.92
N ALA A 475 -24.30 -13.46 0.89
CA ALA A 475 -23.43 -13.76 2.04
C ALA A 475 -22.34 -12.69 2.18
N LEU A 476 -21.63 -12.34 1.11
CA LEU A 476 -20.61 -11.29 1.08
C LEU A 476 -21.16 -9.93 1.58
N GLU A 477 -22.39 -9.59 1.17
CA GLU A 477 -23.09 -8.35 1.52
C GLU A 477 -23.71 -8.36 2.94
N LYS A 478 -23.86 -9.53 3.59
CA LYS A 478 -24.29 -9.59 5.01
C LYS A 478 -23.18 -9.07 5.92
N ARG A 479 -23.55 -8.24 6.90
CA ARG A 479 -22.67 -7.76 7.98
C ARG A 479 -22.33 -8.88 8.97
N LEU A 480 -21.14 -8.82 9.57
CA LEU A 480 -20.65 -9.80 10.55
C LEU A 480 -21.08 -9.51 11.99
#